data_AF-A0A914DLI2-F1
#
_entry.id   AF-A0A914DLI2-F1
#
_cell.length_a   1.000
_cell.length_b   1.000
_cell.length_c   1.000
_cell.angle_alpha   90.00
_cell.angle_beta   90.00
_cell.angle_gamma   90.00
#
_symmetry.space_group_name_H-M   'P 1'
#
loop_
_entity.id
_entity.type
_entity.pdbx_description
1 polymer ?
#
loop_
_entity_poly.entity_id
_entity_poly.type
_entity_poly.pdbx_seq_one_letter_code
_entity_poly.pdbx_strand_id
1 'polypeptide(L)' 'MSLAGTIGPVMANSNGVAYVNIKSSLLTLNGQNSVIGRGLNVHEIVSNPNDYPGTPCGCGVIGIINEQ' A
#
# COMPACT_ATOMS: atom_id res chain seq x y z
N MET A 1 6.45 2.80 16.29
CA MET A 1 6.95 1.71 15.41
C MET A 1 6.06 1.65 14.19
N SER A 2 6.61 1.83 12.99
CA SER A 2 5.87 1.61 11.73
C SER A 2 5.98 0.14 11.34
N LEU A 3 4.88 -0.50 10.94
CA LEU A 3 4.91 -1.88 10.45
C LEU A 3 5.58 -1.90 9.08
N ALA A 4 6.31 -2.97 8.75
CA ALA A 4 6.97 -3.11 7.45
C ALA A 4 6.00 -3.00 6.24
N GLY A 5 4.71 -3.29 6.45
CA GLY A 5 3.64 -3.15 5.45
C GLY A 5 2.94 -1.79 5.41
N THR A 6 3.31 -0.83 6.27
CA THR A 6 2.73 0.52 6.24
C THR A 6 3.48 1.37 5.20
N ILE A 7 2.78 1.69 4.12
CA ILE A 7 3.36 2.39 2.96
C ILE A 7 3.04 3.91 3.03
N GLY A 8 2.14 4.33 3.93
CA GLY A 8 1.73 5.72 4.13
C GLY A 8 0.46 6.09 3.35
N PRO A 9 -0.09 7.29 3.57
CA PRO A 9 -1.29 7.76 2.89
C PRO A 9 -1.01 8.10 1.42
N VAL A 10 -2.00 7.86 0.57
CA VAL A 10 -2.00 8.29 -0.83
C VAL A 10 -3.12 9.29 -1.03
N MET A 11 -2.85 10.37 -1.78
CA MET A 11 -3.83 11.43 -2.05
C MET A 11 -4.39 11.28 -3.45
N ALA A 12 -5.71 11.14 -3.56
CA ALA A 12 -6.41 11.21 -4.82
C ALA A 12 -6.56 12.67 -5.28
N ASN A 13 -6.47 12.90 -6.58
CA ASN A 13 -6.78 14.20 -7.18
C ASN A 13 -8.30 14.45 -7.24
N SER A 14 -8.71 15.59 -7.80
CA SER A 14 -10.13 15.98 -7.94
C SER A 14 -10.98 15.01 -8.76
N ASN A 15 -10.35 14.13 -9.55
CA ASN A 15 -11.02 13.11 -10.34
C ASN A 15 -11.10 11.76 -9.61
N GLY A 16 -10.66 11.69 -8.35
CA GLY A 16 -10.63 10.46 -7.57
C GLY A 16 -9.48 9.52 -7.93
N VAL A 17 -8.44 9.99 -8.64
CA VAL A 17 -7.29 9.18 -9.06
C VAL A 17 -6.06 9.54 -8.24
N ALA A 18 -5.42 8.55 -7.62
CA ALA A 18 -4.13 8.69 -6.95
C ALA A 18 -3.02 8.11 -7.84
N TYR A 19 -2.00 8.92 -8.12
CA TYR A 19 -0.75 8.44 -8.73
C TYR A 19 0.25 8.16 -7.62
N VAL A 20 0.77 6.94 -7.57
CA VAL A 20 1.58 6.46 -6.45
C VAL A 20 2.99 6.12 -6.93
N ASN A 21 3.99 6.76 -6.33
CA ASN A 21 5.41 6.43 -6.53
C ASN A 21 6.08 6.34 -5.16
N ILE A 22 6.32 5.12 -4.69
CA ILE A 22 6.83 4.86 -3.35
C ILE A 22 8.06 3.97 -3.43
N LYS A 23 9.10 4.37 -2.69
CA LYS A 23 10.30 3.57 -2.47
C LYS A 23 10.36 3.21 -0.99
N SER A 24 10.44 1.92 -0.69
CA SER A 24 10.56 1.40 0.68
C SER A 24 11.73 0.43 0.78
N SER A 25 12.52 0.57 1.85
CA SER A 25 13.59 -0.39 2.19
C SER A 25 13.10 -1.57 3.02
N LEU A 26 11.86 -1.51 3.52
CA LEU A 26 11.26 -2.55 4.36
C LEU A 26 10.43 -3.56 3.57
N LEU A 27 9.96 -3.18 2.37
CA LEU A 27 9.24 -4.08 1.47
C LEU A 27 10.25 -4.90 0.68
N THR A 28 10.21 -6.22 0.81
CA THR A 28 11.05 -7.14 0.03
C THR A 28 10.19 -8.02 -0.86
N LEU A 29 10.71 -8.36 -2.04
CA LEU A 29 10.05 -9.32 -2.95
C LEU A 29 10.57 -10.76 -2.77
N ASN A 30 11.57 -10.95 -1.89
CA ASN A 30 12.25 -12.21 -1.65
C ASN A 30 12.49 -12.44 -0.14
N GLY A 31 12.82 -13.68 0.21
CA GLY A 31 13.11 -14.11 1.58
C GLY A 31 11.87 -14.25 2.47
N GLN A 32 12.08 -14.50 3.76
CA GLN A 32 11.00 -14.79 4.72
C GLN A 32 9.99 -13.64 4.90
N ASN A 33 10.43 -12.40 4.69
CA ASN A 33 9.59 -11.20 4.79
C ASN A 33 9.00 -10.76 3.44
N SER A 34 9.06 -11.62 2.40
CA SER A 34 8.52 -11.28 1.08
C SER A 34 7.05 -10.88 1.14
N VAL A 35 6.70 -9.86 0.35
CA VAL A 35 5.32 -9.42 0.17
C VAL A 35 4.58 -10.14 -0.97
N ILE A 36 5.27 -10.98 -1.74
CA ILE A 36 4.66 -11.79 -2.80
C ILE A 36 3.60 -12.72 -2.20
N GLY A 37 2.41 -12.76 -2.82
CA GLY A 37 1.25 -13.52 -2.35
C GLY A 37 0.48 -12.87 -1.21
N ARG A 38 0.91 -11.72 -0.69
CA ARG A 38 0.16 -10.94 0.32
C ARG A 38 -0.83 -9.98 -0.33
N GLY A 39 -1.71 -9.40 0.50
CA GLY A 39 -2.66 -8.38 0.09
C GLY A 39 -2.09 -6.96 0.18
N LEU A 40 -2.32 -6.16 -0.86
CA LEU A 40 -2.24 -4.71 -0.82
C LEU A 40 -3.66 -4.16 -0.59
N ASN A 41 -3.83 -3.28 0.40
CA ASN A 41 -5.11 -2.68 0.73
C ASN A 41 -5.03 -1.15 0.60
N VAL A 42 -6.08 -0.55 0.07
CA VAL A 42 -6.32 0.89 0.08
C VAL A 42 -7.50 1.14 1.01
N HIS A 43 -7.39 2.15 1.87
CA HIS A 43 -8.38 2.49 2.87
C HIS A 43 -8.89 3.91 2.66
N GLU A 44 -10.12 4.15 3.08
CA GLU A 44 -10.58 5.51 3.33
C GLU A 44 -9.79 6.13 4.50
N ILE A 45 -9.41 7.40 4.37
CA ILE A 45 -8.84 8.16 5.48
C ILE A 45 -9.98 8.74 6.31
N VAL A 46 -10.00 8.44 7.61
CA VAL A 46 -10.86 9.10 8.59
C VAL A 46 -10.18 10.38 9.07
N SER A 47 -10.70 11.54 8.66
CA SER A 47 -10.39 12.91 9.13
C SER A 47 -8.94 13.42 9.17
N ASN A 48 -7.94 12.60 9.50
CA ASN A 48 -6.53 12.93 9.56
C ASN A 48 -5.71 11.78 8.93
N PRO A 49 -4.80 12.05 7.99
CA PRO A 49 -3.96 11.02 7.37
C PRO A 49 -3.00 10.30 8.34
N ASN A 50 -2.87 10.78 9.58
CA ASN A 50 -2.09 10.13 10.64
C ASN A 50 -2.94 9.23 11.57
N ASP A 51 -4.27 9.22 11.42
CA ASP A 51 -5.15 8.32 12.17
C ASP A 51 -5.14 6.90 11.59
N TYR A 52 -5.72 5.95 12.33
CA TYR A 52 -5.85 4.56 11.88
C TYR A 52 -6.61 4.50 10.54
N PRO A 53 -6.18 3.64 9.59
CA PRO A 53 -6.87 3.50 8.32
C PRO A 53 -8.33 3.10 8.56
N GLY A 54 -9.25 3.79 7.88
CA GLY A 54 -10.67 3.52 7.94
C GLY A 54 -11.05 2.23 7.19
N THR A 55 -12.30 2.14 6.74
CA THR A 55 -12.80 0.97 6.00
C THR A 55 -11.94 0.72 4.75
N PRO A 56 -11.50 -0.52 4.46
CA PRO A 56 -10.81 -0.84 3.23
C PRO A 56 -11.74 -0.60 2.03
N CYS A 57 -11.31 0.22 1.08
CA CYS A 57 -12.06 0.57 -0.12
C CYS A 57 -11.59 -0.21 -1.37
N GLY A 58 -10.44 -0.89 -1.29
CA GLY A 58 -9.97 -1.78 -2.34
C GLY A 58 -8.83 -2.69 -1.88
N CYS A 59 -8.74 -3.88 -2.45
CA CYS A 59 -7.68 -4.85 -2.16
C CYS A 59 -7.25 -5.63 -3.41
N GLY A 60 -6.01 -6.09 -3.41
CA GLY A 60 -5.48 -6.97 -4.46
C GLY A 60 -4.30 -7.82 -3.98
N VAL A 61 -4.03 -8.93 -4.66
CA VAL A 61 -2.91 -9.82 -4.35
C VAL A 61 -1.66 -9.35 -5.09
N ILE A 62 -0.52 -9.32 -4.39
CA ILE A 62 0.78 -8.99 -4.97
C ILE A 62 1.31 -10.22 -5.73
N GLY A 63 1.18 -10.19 -7.05
CA GLY A 63 1.66 -11.24 -7.96
C GLY A 63 3.09 -11.03 -8.44
N ILE A 64 3.62 -12.06 -9.11
CA ILE A 64 4.89 -11.98 -9.84
C ILE A 64 4.58 -11.57 -11.28
N ILE A 65 5.36 -10.64 -11.82
CA ILE A 65 5.31 -10.24 -13.23
C ILE A 65 6.63 -10.59 -13.90
N ASN A 66 6.62 -10.73 -15.23
CA ASN A 66 7.85 -10.77 -16.00
C ASN A 66 8.44 -9.36 -16.04
N GLU A 67 9.76 -9.25 -15.87
CA GLU A 67 10.47 -8.00 -16.07
C GLU A 67 10.35 -7.61 -17.55
N GLN A 68 9.86 -6.40 -17.84
CA GLN A 68 9.66 -5.89 -19.20
C GLN A 68 10.94 -5.26 -19.74
#